data_AF-A0A4V2WLY2-F1
#
_entry.id   AF-A0A4V2WLY2-F1
#
_cell.length_a   1.000
_cell.length_b   1.000
_cell.length_c   1.000
_cell.angle_alpha   90.00
_cell.angle_beta   90.00
_cell.angle_gamma   90.00
#
_symmetry.space_group_name_H-M   'P 1'
#
loop_
_entity.id
_entity.type
_entity.pdbx_description
1 polymer ?
#
loop_
_entity_poly.entity_id
_entity_poly.type
_entity_poly.pdbx_seq_one_letter_code
_entity_poly.pdbx_strand_id
1 'polypeptide(L)'
;MAPPLGHPHRRDPAQARRGRARSLALLPGGAGDPDPAGLGTGERGALRRDGGGDATGQAGDGALLPARHRPCAAIGGPRLAGGAGPLAGADAVSPGQGAAWLVATLGGVGRLRPAPGSWGSAVVLPAALLGPAACFGLALLLTVLGFWAAHRLLGEDTNADPGWVVVDEGAGQLLALAALPEAGWIGVALAFLLFRLFDITKPGPVGWADRRHGAIGVMLDDLVAGALVAVLLLALQVVLPGGMP
;
A
#
# COMPACT_ATOMS: atom_id res chain seq x y z
N MET A 1 -68.54 4.23 24.38
CA MET A 1 -68.22 5.35 23.47
C MET A 1 -66.73 5.28 23.16
N ALA A 2 -66.36 4.96 21.93
CA ALA A 2 -64.96 4.84 21.48
C ALA A 2 -64.88 5.18 19.97
N PRO A 3 -63.85 5.89 19.49
CA PRO A 3 -63.75 6.28 18.09
C PRO A 3 -63.23 5.14 17.21
N PRO A 4 -63.65 5.04 15.92
CA PRO A 4 -63.09 4.09 14.97
C PRO A 4 -61.65 4.48 14.57
N LEU A 5 -60.78 3.48 14.43
CA LEU A 5 -59.40 3.67 13.99
C LEU A 5 -59.33 3.95 12.48
N GLY A 6 -58.79 5.11 12.10
CA GLY A 6 -58.58 5.47 10.70
C GLY A 6 -57.39 4.74 10.07
N HIS A 7 -57.55 4.22 8.86
CA HIS A 7 -56.46 3.62 8.09
C HIS A 7 -55.42 4.69 7.68
N PRO A 8 -54.12 4.51 7.95
CA PRO A 8 -53.08 5.40 7.43
C PRO A 8 -52.87 5.17 5.93
N HIS A 9 -52.98 6.25 5.15
CA HIS A 9 -52.69 6.26 3.71
C HIS A 9 -51.26 5.77 3.43
N ARG A 10 -51.09 4.80 2.52
CA ARG A 10 -49.78 4.52 1.93
C ARG A 10 -49.31 5.76 1.17
N ARG A 11 -48.08 6.22 1.42
CA ARG A 11 -47.40 7.25 0.61
C ARG A 11 -46.45 6.55 -0.37
N ASP A 12 -46.57 6.91 -1.64
CA ASP A 12 -45.69 6.45 -2.71
C ASP A 12 -44.36 7.25 -2.67
N PRO A 13 -43.19 6.59 -2.62
CA PRO A 13 -41.89 7.28 -2.60
C PRO A 13 -41.49 7.94 -3.94
N ALA A 14 -42.20 7.71 -5.05
CA ALA A 14 -41.76 8.09 -6.39
C ALA A 14 -41.75 9.60 -6.72
N GLN A 15 -42.36 10.47 -5.91
CA GLN A 15 -42.58 11.88 -6.27
C GLN A 15 -41.57 12.91 -5.68
N ALA A 16 -40.62 12.49 -4.86
CA ALA A 16 -39.83 13.42 -4.03
C ALA A 16 -38.63 14.13 -4.72
N ARG A 17 -38.38 13.95 -6.03
CA ARG A 17 -37.19 14.50 -6.72
C ARG A 17 -37.45 15.02 -8.15
N ARG A 18 -38.34 16.00 -8.31
CA ARG A 18 -38.37 16.91 -9.47
C ARG A 18 -38.66 18.35 -9.04
N GLY A 19 -37.89 19.31 -9.56
CA GLY A 19 -38.22 20.74 -9.51
C GLY A 19 -37.33 21.63 -8.63
N ARG A 20 -36.27 22.19 -9.22
CA ARG A 20 -35.86 23.60 -9.08
C ARG A 20 -34.78 23.93 -10.12
N ALA A 21 -35.05 24.90 -11.00
CA ALA A 21 -34.12 25.34 -12.04
C ALA A 21 -34.45 26.78 -12.48
N ARG A 22 -33.38 27.52 -12.85
CA ARG A 22 -33.36 28.81 -13.59
C ARG A 22 -33.88 30.09 -12.89
N SER A 23 -32.98 31.06 -12.73
CA SER A 23 -32.81 32.29 -13.57
C SER A 23 -31.30 32.64 -13.54
N LEU A 24 -30.57 33.09 -14.57
CA LEU A 24 -30.70 34.23 -15.53
C LEU A 24 -30.73 35.61 -14.84
N ALA A 25 -29.98 36.66 -15.25
CA ALA A 25 -28.91 36.86 -16.27
C ALA A 25 -28.13 38.20 -15.93
N LEU A 26 -27.34 38.96 -16.73
CA LEU A 26 -27.02 39.00 -18.19
C LEU A 26 -25.76 39.90 -18.53
N LEU A 27 -24.60 39.32 -18.90
CA LEU A 27 -23.56 39.89 -19.83
C LEU A 27 -22.91 41.28 -19.50
N PRO A 28 -21.98 41.87 -20.33
CA PRO A 28 -21.17 41.37 -21.47
C PRO A 28 -19.63 41.66 -21.44
N GLY A 29 -18.87 40.97 -22.31
CA GLY A 29 -17.64 41.48 -22.99
C GLY A 29 -16.26 41.20 -22.35
N GLY A 30 -15.19 40.88 -23.10
CA GLY A 30 -15.13 40.54 -24.53
C GLY A 30 -13.72 40.32 -25.12
N ALA A 31 -13.66 39.56 -26.23
CA ALA A 31 -12.65 39.52 -27.33
C ALA A 31 -11.13 39.26 -27.06
N GLY A 32 -10.55 38.31 -27.81
CA GLY A 32 -9.09 38.13 -27.94
C GLY A 32 -8.66 36.75 -28.48
N ASP A 33 -8.56 36.60 -29.80
CA ASP A 33 -8.08 35.42 -30.56
C ASP A 33 -7.87 35.87 -32.04
N PRO A 34 -7.11 35.20 -32.94
CA PRO A 34 -6.21 34.04 -32.79
C PRO A 34 -4.81 34.27 -33.43
N ASP A 35 -3.93 33.24 -33.47
CA ASP A 35 -3.07 32.94 -34.64
C ASP A 35 -2.53 31.49 -34.66
N PRO A 36 -2.69 30.70 -35.76
CA PRO A 36 -2.09 29.38 -35.92
C PRO A 36 -1.15 29.27 -37.14
N ALA A 37 0.17 29.09 -36.92
CA ALA A 37 1.17 28.93 -37.99
C ALA A 37 1.97 27.61 -37.87
N GLY A 38 1.96 26.80 -38.94
CA GLY A 38 2.73 25.54 -39.01
C GLY A 38 2.28 24.61 -40.14
N LEU A 39 2.81 24.79 -41.36
CA LEU A 39 2.41 24.04 -42.56
C LEU A 39 3.52 23.15 -43.14
N GLY A 40 3.16 21.92 -43.53
CA GLY A 40 3.85 21.15 -44.56
C GLY A 40 5.05 20.28 -44.13
N THR A 41 5.47 19.24 -44.88
CA THR A 41 4.89 18.59 -46.08
C THR A 41 5.50 17.18 -46.30
N GLY A 42 4.74 16.25 -46.91
CA GLY A 42 5.25 15.01 -47.54
C GLY A 42 4.49 13.74 -47.08
N GLU A 43 3.73 12.99 -47.90
CA GLU A 43 4.06 12.27 -49.17
C GLU A 43 4.97 11.05 -48.93
N ARG A 44 4.68 9.78 -49.32
CA ARG A 44 3.57 9.08 -50.02
C ARG A 44 3.56 7.59 -49.57
N GLY A 45 2.51 6.81 -49.89
CA GLY A 45 2.62 5.34 -49.84
C GLY A 45 1.32 4.53 -49.82
N ALA A 46 0.49 4.59 -50.86
CA ALA A 46 -0.70 3.73 -50.97
C ALA A 46 -0.41 2.41 -51.70
N LEU A 47 -0.93 1.28 -51.19
CA LEU A 47 -1.10 0.04 -51.95
C LEU A 47 -2.32 -0.73 -51.44
N ARG A 48 -3.10 -1.30 -52.37
CA ARG A 48 -4.47 -1.81 -52.14
C ARG A 48 -4.65 -3.16 -52.84
N ARG A 49 -5.16 -4.16 -52.11
CA ARG A 49 -5.89 -5.37 -52.56
C ARG A 49 -6.38 -6.10 -51.30
N ASP A 50 -7.67 -6.28 -51.01
CA ASP A 50 -8.82 -6.81 -51.76
C ASP A 50 -8.86 -8.35 -51.81
N GLY A 51 -9.99 -8.93 -51.35
CA GLY A 51 -10.26 -10.37 -51.19
C GLY A 51 -10.30 -10.80 -49.71
N GLY A 52 -11.39 -11.33 -49.13
CA GLY A 52 -12.74 -11.62 -49.65
C GLY A 52 -13.03 -13.12 -49.73
N GLY A 53 -13.91 -13.64 -48.85
CA GLY A 53 -14.35 -15.05 -48.83
C GLY A 53 -15.15 -15.39 -47.56
N ASP A 54 -16.36 -15.95 -47.73
CA ASP A 54 -17.40 -16.02 -46.69
C ASP A 54 -17.37 -17.25 -45.75
N ALA A 55 -17.93 -17.02 -44.55
CA ALA A 55 -18.75 -17.89 -43.69
C ALA A 55 -18.69 -19.44 -43.77
N THR A 56 -18.69 -20.11 -42.61
CA THR A 56 -19.89 -20.76 -42.01
C THR A 56 -19.60 -21.54 -40.71
N GLY A 57 -20.56 -21.55 -39.78
CA GLY A 57 -20.63 -22.50 -38.63
C GLY A 57 -19.65 -22.26 -37.47
N GLN A 58 -19.90 -22.75 -36.25
CA GLN A 58 -21.14 -23.31 -35.68
C GLN A 58 -21.12 -23.11 -34.14
N ALA A 59 -22.27 -23.21 -33.47
CA ALA A 59 -22.40 -22.86 -32.05
C ALA A 59 -21.84 -23.91 -31.07
N GLY A 60 -21.46 -23.47 -29.86
CA GLY A 60 -21.03 -24.33 -28.75
C GLY A 60 -21.17 -23.61 -27.41
N ASP A 61 -22.30 -23.79 -26.73
CA ASP A 61 -22.62 -23.10 -25.47
C ASP A 61 -21.80 -23.59 -24.26
N GLY A 62 -20.71 -22.89 -23.97
CA GLY A 62 -19.93 -23.03 -22.73
C GLY A 62 -20.36 -22.01 -21.68
N ALA A 63 -21.34 -22.35 -20.83
CA ALA A 63 -21.91 -21.42 -19.85
C ALA A 63 -20.89 -20.88 -18.82
N LEU A 64 -20.47 -19.63 -18.99
CA LEU A 64 -19.61 -18.92 -18.06
C LEU A 64 -20.38 -18.61 -16.75
N LEU A 65 -20.00 -19.25 -15.65
CA LEU A 65 -20.56 -18.96 -14.32
C LEU A 65 -20.01 -17.61 -13.81
N PRO A 66 -20.83 -16.56 -13.60
CA PRO A 66 -20.35 -15.31 -13.03
C PRO A 66 -20.00 -15.51 -11.55
N ALA A 67 -18.81 -15.06 -11.16
CA ALA A 67 -18.37 -15.09 -9.77
C ALA A 67 -19.35 -14.29 -8.89
N ARG A 68 -19.87 -14.92 -7.84
CA ARG A 68 -20.85 -14.29 -6.94
C ARG A 68 -20.15 -13.29 -6.02
N HIS A 69 -20.10 -12.02 -6.43
CA HIS A 69 -19.82 -10.91 -5.53
C HIS A 69 -20.70 -11.03 -4.26
N ARG A 70 -20.07 -11.22 -3.10
CA ARG A 70 -20.75 -11.04 -1.81
C ARG A 70 -20.81 -9.52 -1.55
N PRO A 71 -22.00 -8.90 -1.45
CA PRO A 71 -22.08 -7.49 -1.09
C PRO A 71 -21.58 -7.29 0.35
N CYS A 72 -20.89 -6.18 0.60
CA CYS A 72 -20.41 -5.84 1.93
C CYS A 72 -21.61 -5.63 2.87
N ALA A 73 -21.70 -6.46 3.92
CA ALA A 73 -22.81 -6.40 4.87
C ALA A 73 -22.63 -5.20 5.81
N ALA A 74 -23.44 -4.16 5.64
CA ALA A 74 -23.43 -2.99 6.50
C ALA A 74 -23.77 -3.36 7.95
N ILE A 75 -23.02 -2.81 8.91
CA ILE A 75 -23.18 -3.08 10.34
C ILE A 75 -24.46 -2.40 10.85
N GLY A 76 -25.58 -3.11 10.76
CA GLY A 76 -26.84 -2.73 11.40
C GLY A 76 -26.87 -3.20 12.86
N GLY A 77 -27.17 -2.29 13.79
CA GLY A 77 -27.27 -2.62 15.22
C GLY A 77 -28.35 -3.67 15.52
N PRO A 78 -28.14 -4.55 16.52
CA PRO A 78 -28.99 -5.72 16.74
C PRO A 78 -30.39 -5.35 17.23
N ARG A 79 -31.42 -5.92 16.58
CA ARG A 79 -32.74 -6.06 17.21
C ARG A 79 -32.68 -7.21 18.22
N LEU A 80 -33.18 -6.97 19.43
CA LEU A 80 -33.29 -7.99 20.46
C LEU A 80 -34.35 -9.04 20.09
N ALA A 81 -33.93 -10.28 19.92
CA ALA A 81 -34.77 -11.47 19.89
C ALA A 81 -34.06 -12.56 20.71
N GLY A 82 -34.78 -13.19 21.64
CA GLY A 82 -34.16 -14.02 22.68
C GLY A 82 -33.71 -15.40 22.19
N GLY A 83 -32.54 -15.83 22.65
CA GLY A 83 -32.04 -17.21 22.55
C GLY A 83 -30.89 -17.39 23.52
N ALA A 84 -31.03 -18.29 24.50
CA ALA A 84 -30.01 -18.51 25.52
C ALA A 84 -28.88 -19.40 24.96
N GLY A 85 -27.74 -18.80 24.64
CA GLY A 85 -26.48 -19.47 24.31
C GLY A 85 -25.43 -19.22 25.39
N PRO A 86 -24.50 -20.16 25.67
CA PRO A 86 -23.46 -19.96 26.67
C PRO A 86 -22.53 -18.78 26.35
N LEU A 87 -22.17 -18.01 27.38
CA LEU A 87 -21.22 -16.90 27.30
C LEU A 87 -19.77 -17.43 27.21
N ALA A 88 -19.39 -17.91 26.03
CA ALA A 88 -18.07 -18.46 25.73
C ALA A 88 -17.53 -17.92 24.40
N GLY A 89 -17.44 -16.58 24.29
CA GLY A 89 -17.00 -15.84 23.10
C GLY A 89 -15.95 -14.78 23.44
N ALA A 90 -14.98 -15.13 24.29
CA ALA A 90 -13.76 -14.36 24.49
C ALA A 90 -12.64 -15.09 23.74
N ASP A 91 -12.55 -14.84 22.43
CA ASP A 91 -11.62 -15.54 21.54
C ASP A 91 -10.17 -15.28 21.98
N ALA A 92 -9.56 -16.29 22.60
CA ALA A 92 -8.18 -16.22 23.04
C ALA A 92 -7.27 -16.08 21.82
N VAL A 93 -6.70 -14.87 21.63
CA VAL A 93 -5.74 -14.57 20.57
C VAL A 93 -4.68 -15.69 20.55
N SER A 94 -4.64 -16.44 19.45
CA SER A 94 -3.75 -17.60 19.34
C SER A 94 -2.32 -17.17 19.64
N PRO A 95 -1.54 -17.91 20.47
CA PRO A 95 -0.22 -17.46 20.91
C PRO A 95 0.72 -17.07 19.75
N GLY A 96 0.57 -17.70 18.58
CA GLY A 96 1.31 -17.36 17.36
C GLY A 96 0.95 -15.99 16.74
N GLN A 97 -0.28 -15.49 16.94
CA GLN A 97 -0.69 -14.14 16.50
C GLN A 97 -0.10 -13.07 17.42
N GLY A 98 -0.12 -13.27 18.74
CA GLY A 98 0.50 -12.34 19.69
C GLY A 98 2.00 -12.20 19.46
N ALA A 99 2.70 -13.32 19.23
CA ALA A 99 4.12 -13.31 18.87
C ALA A 99 4.38 -12.65 17.50
N ALA A 100 3.57 -12.93 16.48
CA ALA A 100 3.67 -12.26 15.19
C ALA A 100 3.47 -10.73 15.32
N TRP A 101 2.49 -10.29 16.11
CA TRP A 101 2.21 -8.87 16.32
C TRP A 101 3.37 -8.14 17.00
N LEU A 102 4.02 -8.79 17.98
CA LEU A 102 5.24 -8.26 18.62
C LEU A 102 6.42 -8.17 17.65
N VAL A 103 6.60 -9.14 16.74
CA VAL A 103 7.63 -9.08 15.70
C VAL A 103 7.35 -7.94 14.72
N ALA A 104 6.15 -7.91 14.13
CA ALA A 104 5.75 -6.93 13.13
C ALA A 104 5.89 -5.48 13.62
N THR A 105 5.62 -5.24 14.91
CA THR A 105 5.70 -3.90 15.52
C THR A 105 7.04 -3.58 16.18
N LEU A 106 8.07 -4.44 16.05
CA LEU A 106 9.33 -4.36 16.79
C LEU A 106 9.12 -4.12 18.31
N GLY A 107 8.34 -4.99 18.95
CA GLY A 107 8.00 -4.90 20.38
C GLY A 107 6.94 -3.84 20.72
N GLY A 108 6.28 -3.24 19.73
CA GLY A 108 5.27 -2.20 19.88
C GLY A 108 5.73 -0.79 19.49
N VAL A 109 6.96 -0.64 18.99
CA VAL A 109 7.52 0.57 18.36
C VAL A 109 6.63 1.08 17.23
N GLY A 110 6.07 0.17 16.42
CA GLY A 110 5.09 0.48 15.36
C GLY A 110 3.75 1.08 15.81
N ARG A 111 3.57 1.35 17.12
CA ARG A 111 2.44 2.16 17.63
C ARG A 111 2.81 3.62 17.94
N LEU A 112 4.10 3.98 17.89
CA LEU A 112 4.56 5.34 18.17
C LEU A 112 4.12 6.31 17.06
N ARG A 113 3.96 7.59 17.41
CA ARG A 113 3.47 8.66 16.52
C ARG A 113 4.45 9.83 16.52
N PRO A 114 4.44 10.75 15.53
CA PRO A 114 3.49 10.86 14.41
C PRO A 114 3.71 9.84 13.29
N ALA A 115 4.97 9.52 12.97
CA ALA A 115 5.34 8.51 11.99
C ALA A 115 5.86 7.27 12.72
N PRO A 116 5.09 6.16 12.83
CA PRO A 116 5.59 4.90 13.40
C PRO A 116 6.87 4.46 12.69
N GLY A 117 6.93 4.73 11.38
CA GLY A 117 8.00 4.24 10.56
C GLY A 117 9.40 4.74 10.93
N SER A 118 9.50 6.06 11.14
CA SER A 118 10.75 6.68 11.59
C SER A 118 11.22 6.11 12.94
N TRP A 119 10.32 5.60 13.79
CA TRP A 119 10.68 4.89 15.02
C TRP A 119 11.14 3.45 14.77
N GLY A 120 10.56 2.75 13.79
CA GLY A 120 11.00 1.43 13.32
C GLY A 120 12.45 1.42 12.86
N SER A 121 12.83 2.39 12.02
CA SER A 121 14.24 2.58 11.63
C SER A 121 15.10 3.11 12.79
N ALA A 122 14.60 4.01 13.63
CA ALA A 122 15.40 4.60 14.70
C ALA A 122 15.77 3.60 15.82
N VAL A 123 14.89 2.65 16.15
CA VAL A 123 15.13 1.71 17.27
C VAL A 123 16.29 0.74 17.01
N VAL A 124 16.62 0.47 15.74
CA VAL A 124 17.73 -0.42 15.36
C VAL A 124 19.08 0.28 15.22
N LEU A 125 19.14 1.63 15.21
CA LEU A 125 20.40 2.38 15.07
C LEU A 125 21.51 2.00 16.07
N PRO A 126 21.22 1.69 17.37
CA PRO A 126 22.24 1.24 18.31
C PRO A 126 22.96 -0.06 17.91
N ALA A 127 22.40 -0.87 17.01
CA ALA A 127 23.04 -2.08 16.51
C ALA A 127 24.34 -1.79 15.71
N ALA A 128 24.52 -0.56 15.20
CA ALA A 128 25.77 -0.15 14.56
C ALA A 128 26.99 -0.33 15.48
N LEU A 129 26.82 -0.18 16.81
CA LEU A 129 27.86 -0.41 17.81
C LEU A 129 28.32 -1.88 17.92
N LEU A 130 27.57 -2.81 17.32
CA LEU A 130 27.91 -4.24 17.23
C LEU A 130 28.67 -4.57 15.92
N GLY A 131 28.83 -3.60 15.02
CA GLY A 131 29.59 -3.71 13.78
C GLY A 131 28.85 -4.34 12.58
N PRO A 132 29.50 -4.36 11.39
CA PRO A 132 28.87 -4.75 10.12
C PRO A 132 28.19 -6.12 10.15
N ALA A 133 28.90 -7.14 10.65
CA ALA A 133 28.44 -8.52 10.65
C ALA A 133 27.23 -8.75 11.58
N ALA A 134 27.18 -8.04 12.71
CA ALA A 134 26.02 -8.08 13.60
C ALA A 134 24.81 -7.37 12.99
N CYS A 135 25.01 -6.21 12.35
CA CYS A 135 23.93 -5.53 11.61
C CYS A 135 23.36 -6.43 10.51
N PHE A 136 24.22 -7.07 9.70
CA PHE A 136 23.79 -7.99 8.65
C PHE A 136 23.06 -9.22 9.21
N GLY A 137 23.58 -9.84 10.27
CA GLY A 137 22.93 -10.98 10.93
C GLY A 137 21.57 -10.64 11.52
N LEU A 138 21.42 -9.44 12.11
CA LEU A 138 20.14 -8.94 12.61
C LEU A 138 19.18 -8.57 11.46
N ALA A 139 19.67 -8.01 10.35
CA ALA A 139 18.86 -7.75 9.16
C ALA A 139 18.25 -9.05 8.60
N LEU A 140 19.05 -10.11 8.46
CA LEU A 140 18.57 -11.43 8.05
C LEU A 140 17.57 -12.04 9.05
N LEU A 141 17.82 -11.88 10.36
CA LEU A 141 16.91 -12.34 11.40
C LEU A 141 15.55 -11.62 11.34
N LEU A 142 15.54 -10.28 11.26
CA LEU A 142 14.32 -9.51 11.12
C LEU A 142 13.62 -9.76 9.77
N THR A 143 14.36 -10.04 8.70
CA THR A 143 13.78 -10.46 7.41
C THR A 143 12.98 -11.76 7.56
N VAL A 144 13.59 -12.81 8.15
CA VAL A 144 12.95 -14.13 8.30
C VAL A 144 11.75 -14.06 9.27
N LEU A 145 11.90 -13.35 10.39
CA LEU A 145 10.82 -13.14 11.35
C LEU A 145 9.72 -12.24 10.79
N GLY A 146 10.07 -11.22 10.03
CA GLY A 146 9.16 -10.29 9.37
C GLY A 146 8.27 -11.01 8.35
N PHE A 147 8.83 -11.80 7.43
CA PHE A 147 8.04 -12.57 6.47
C PHE A 147 7.06 -13.53 7.17
N TRP A 148 7.51 -14.19 8.24
CA TRP A 148 6.69 -15.05 9.08
C TRP A 148 5.55 -14.31 9.78
N ALA A 149 5.81 -13.10 10.29
CA ALA A 149 4.82 -12.27 10.96
C ALA A 149 3.81 -11.68 9.97
N ALA A 150 4.30 -11.08 8.88
CA ALA A 150 3.48 -10.47 7.83
C ALA A 150 2.54 -11.49 7.19
N HIS A 151 3.04 -12.68 6.81
CA HIS A 151 2.19 -13.74 6.24
C HIS A 151 1.12 -14.22 7.22
N ARG A 152 1.36 -14.15 8.54
CA ARG A 152 0.38 -14.52 9.59
C ARG A 152 -0.61 -13.43 9.99
N LEU A 153 -0.32 -12.17 9.69
CA LEU A 153 -1.12 -11.01 10.12
C LEU A 153 -1.88 -10.35 8.96
N LEU A 154 -1.32 -10.39 7.74
CA LEU A 154 -1.88 -9.75 6.54
C LEU A 154 -2.50 -10.80 5.60
N GLY A 155 -1.94 -12.01 5.52
CA GLY A 155 -2.31 -13.00 4.51
C GLY A 155 -1.82 -12.60 3.10
N GLU A 156 -2.36 -13.26 2.07
CA GLU A 156 -1.86 -13.15 0.69
C GLU A 156 -2.53 -12.04 -0.12
N ASP A 157 -3.83 -11.79 0.09
CA ASP A 157 -4.64 -10.82 -0.68
C ASP A 157 -4.56 -9.35 -0.17
N THR A 158 -3.66 -9.03 0.77
CA THR A 158 -3.59 -7.68 1.33
C THR A 158 -2.89 -6.70 0.38
N ASN A 159 -3.69 -5.80 -0.19
CA ASN A 159 -3.30 -4.72 -1.10
C ASN A 159 -3.00 -3.38 -0.39
N ALA A 160 -2.79 -3.41 0.92
CA ALA A 160 -2.54 -2.21 1.73
C ALA A 160 -1.49 -2.50 2.78
N ASP A 161 -0.34 -1.84 2.66
CA ASP A 161 0.67 -1.82 3.71
C ASP A 161 0.09 -1.15 4.98
N PRO A 162 0.02 -1.86 6.12
CA PRO A 162 -0.43 -1.29 7.36
C PRO A 162 0.77 -0.79 8.16
N GLY A 163 1.12 0.49 8.02
CA GLY A 163 2.27 1.17 8.67
C GLY A 163 2.26 1.26 10.21
N TRP A 164 1.73 0.24 10.90
CA TRP A 164 2.16 -0.20 12.23
C TRP A 164 3.09 -1.42 12.16
N VAL A 165 3.14 -2.13 11.03
CA VAL A 165 4.25 -3.00 10.67
C VAL A 165 5.45 -2.09 10.41
N VAL A 166 6.58 -2.42 11.02
CA VAL A 166 7.84 -1.63 11.01
C VAL A 166 9.09 -2.53 11.09
N VAL A 167 8.93 -3.83 10.79
CA VAL A 167 9.97 -4.87 10.91
C VAL A 167 10.83 -4.97 9.64
N ASP A 168 10.19 -4.75 8.51
CA ASP A 168 10.68 -4.27 7.22
C ASP A 168 11.64 -3.11 7.38
N GLU A 169 11.19 -2.01 7.96
CA GLU A 169 12.00 -0.80 8.12
C GLU A 169 13.21 -1.03 9.02
N GLY A 170 13.05 -1.86 10.06
CA GLY A 170 14.15 -2.30 10.91
C GLY A 170 15.15 -3.18 10.15
N ALA A 171 14.68 -4.10 9.31
CA ALA A 171 15.54 -4.98 8.51
C ALA A 171 16.28 -4.22 7.40
N GLY A 172 15.58 -3.34 6.67
CA GLY A 172 16.16 -2.45 5.65
C GLY A 172 17.17 -1.47 6.26
N GLN A 173 16.85 -0.87 7.41
CA GLN A 173 17.77 0.01 8.11
C GLN A 173 19.02 -0.73 8.60
N LEU A 174 18.89 -1.94 9.16
CA LEU A 174 20.03 -2.77 9.56
C LEU A 174 20.90 -3.18 8.37
N LEU A 175 20.29 -3.44 7.21
CA LEU A 175 21.02 -3.74 5.98
C LEU A 175 21.82 -2.53 5.48
N ALA A 176 21.28 -1.32 5.59
CA ALA A 176 22.02 -0.08 5.34
C ALA A 176 23.15 0.15 6.36
N LEU A 177 22.93 -0.12 7.65
CA LEU A 177 23.97 -0.02 8.69
C LEU A 177 25.09 -1.05 8.52
N ALA A 178 24.80 -2.23 7.95
CA ALA A 178 25.80 -3.26 7.67
C ALA A 178 26.86 -2.84 6.63
N ALA A 179 26.67 -1.72 5.93
CA ALA A 179 27.68 -1.11 5.06
C ALA A 179 28.66 -0.18 5.79
N LEU A 180 28.43 0.16 7.07
CA LEU A 180 29.29 1.05 7.84
C LEU A 180 30.40 0.23 8.55
N PRO A 181 31.69 0.46 8.25
CA PRO A 181 32.78 -0.30 8.86
C PRO A 181 32.96 0.01 10.35
N GLU A 182 32.63 1.24 10.75
CA GLU A 182 32.65 1.75 12.12
C GLU A 182 31.37 2.52 12.41
N ALA A 183 30.99 2.61 13.70
CA ALA A 183 29.77 3.29 14.15
C ALA A 183 29.91 4.82 14.21
N GLY A 184 30.54 5.42 13.20
CA GLY A 184 30.68 6.87 13.04
C GLY A 184 29.33 7.58 13.01
N TRP A 185 29.21 8.72 13.66
CA TRP A 185 27.91 9.39 13.85
C TRP A 185 27.37 10.00 12.56
N ILE A 186 28.26 10.44 11.66
CA ILE A 186 27.91 10.89 10.31
C ILE A 186 27.51 9.67 9.47
N GLY A 187 28.25 8.56 9.60
CA GLY A 187 27.91 7.29 8.95
C GLY A 187 26.51 6.79 9.30
N VAL A 188 26.19 6.70 10.60
CA VAL A 188 24.87 6.26 11.10
C VAL A 188 23.76 7.24 10.70
N ALA A 189 24.01 8.55 10.77
CA ALA A 189 23.04 9.56 10.34
C ALA A 189 22.76 9.50 8.83
N LEU A 190 23.78 9.29 7.99
CA LEU A 190 23.63 9.12 6.55
C LEU A 190 22.90 7.81 6.22
N ALA A 191 23.23 6.70 6.88
CA ALA A 191 22.52 5.44 6.72
C ALA A 191 21.04 5.55 7.09
N PHE A 192 20.69 6.35 8.10
CA PHE A 192 19.29 6.61 8.48
C PHE A 192 18.57 7.52 7.46
N LEU A 193 19.17 8.66 7.11
CA LEU A 193 18.54 9.65 6.24
C LEU A 193 18.41 9.15 4.79
N LEU A 194 19.43 8.43 4.27
CA LEU A 194 19.37 7.82 2.95
C LEU A 194 18.37 6.66 2.91
N PHE A 195 18.29 5.85 3.97
CA PHE A 195 17.29 4.78 4.06
C PHE A 195 15.87 5.34 3.97
N ARG A 196 15.49 6.28 4.85
CA ARG A 196 14.17 6.92 4.79
C ARG A 196 13.93 7.70 3.51
N LEU A 197 14.96 8.23 2.85
CA LEU A 197 14.79 8.87 1.55
C LEU A 197 14.39 7.85 0.46
N PHE A 198 15.04 6.69 0.42
CA PHE A 198 14.75 5.65 -0.58
C PHE A 198 13.42 4.95 -0.31
N ASP A 199 13.07 4.69 0.95
CA ASP A 199 11.75 4.22 1.34
C ASP A 199 10.67 5.27 0.99
N ILE A 200 10.73 6.51 1.49
CA ILE A 200 9.64 7.47 1.30
C ILE A 200 9.43 7.85 -0.18
N THR A 201 10.48 7.82 -1.01
CA THR A 201 10.39 8.20 -2.44
C THR A 201 10.24 7.02 -3.40
N LYS A 202 10.37 5.77 -2.91
CA LYS A 202 10.32 4.49 -3.65
C LYS A 202 10.91 4.52 -5.08
N PRO A 203 12.16 4.99 -5.29
CA PRO A 203 12.71 5.19 -6.62
C PRO A 203 13.03 3.85 -7.31
N GLY A 204 12.66 3.73 -8.58
CA GLY A 204 13.09 2.64 -9.47
C GLY A 204 12.82 1.22 -8.91
N PRO A 205 13.85 0.47 -8.50
CA PRO A 205 13.68 -0.87 -7.92
C PRO A 205 12.80 -0.93 -6.67
N VAL A 206 12.84 0.09 -5.79
CA VAL A 206 12.04 0.13 -4.56
C VAL A 206 10.55 0.15 -4.93
N GLY A 207 10.15 1.07 -5.81
CA GLY A 207 8.77 1.16 -6.32
C GLY A 207 8.33 -0.05 -7.15
N TRP A 208 9.26 -0.90 -7.63
CA TRP A 208 8.91 -2.19 -8.26
C TRP A 208 8.60 -3.28 -7.24
N ALA A 209 9.22 -3.24 -6.05
CA ALA A 209 8.96 -4.14 -4.95
C ALA A 209 7.66 -3.78 -4.20
N ASP A 210 7.40 -2.49 -4.00
CA ASP A 210 6.17 -1.93 -3.43
C ASP A 210 4.90 -2.36 -4.21
N ARG A 211 5.04 -2.57 -5.52
CA ARG A 211 3.97 -3.12 -6.39
C ARG A 211 3.79 -4.64 -6.31
N ARG A 212 4.32 -5.32 -5.28
CA ARG A 212 3.96 -6.71 -4.94
C ARG A 212 2.89 -6.69 -3.84
N HIS A 213 2.08 -7.76 -3.76
CA HIS A 213 0.97 -7.84 -2.79
C HIS A 213 1.35 -8.68 -1.56
N GLY A 214 0.59 -8.51 -0.47
CA GLY A 214 0.74 -9.24 0.78
C GLY A 214 2.13 -9.09 1.39
N ALA A 215 2.56 -10.14 2.11
CA ALA A 215 3.85 -10.17 2.81
C ALA A 215 5.09 -10.01 1.90
N ILE A 216 4.97 -10.13 0.57
CA ILE A 216 6.08 -9.89 -0.35
C ILE A 216 6.23 -8.41 -0.69
N GLY A 217 5.15 -7.64 -0.77
CA GLY A 217 5.22 -6.18 -0.98
C GLY A 217 5.88 -5.51 0.21
N VAL A 218 5.20 -5.59 1.35
CA VAL A 218 5.55 -4.97 2.65
C VAL A 218 7.00 -5.22 3.10
N MET A 219 7.59 -6.36 2.73
CA MET A 219 8.97 -6.68 3.13
C MET A 219 10.03 -6.29 2.08
N LEU A 220 9.70 -6.32 0.79
CA LEU A 220 10.73 -6.35 -0.26
C LEU A 220 11.23 -4.96 -0.65
N ASP A 221 10.39 -3.93 -0.56
CA ASP A 221 10.76 -2.57 -0.91
C ASP A 221 11.74 -1.96 0.09
N ASP A 222 11.51 -2.11 1.39
CA ASP A 222 12.46 -1.68 2.42
C ASP A 222 13.78 -2.47 2.38
N LEU A 223 13.73 -3.78 2.10
CA LEU A 223 14.95 -4.57 1.90
C LEU A 223 15.72 -4.11 0.65
N VAL A 224 15.03 -3.70 -0.42
CA VAL A 224 15.65 -3.12 -1.62
C VAL A 224 16.18 -1.70 -1.35
N ALA A 225 15.46 -0.87 -0.58
CA ALA A 225 15.93 0.45 -0.16
C ALA A 225 17.20 0.34 0.71
N GLY A 226 17.19 -0.54 1.71
CA GLY A 226 18.34 -0.87 2.55
C GLY A 226 19.54 -1.37 1.76
N ALA A 227 19.32 -2.26 0.78
CA ALA A 227 20.37 -2.77 -0.09
C ALA A 227 20.96 -1.69 -1.02
N LEU A 228 20.13 -0.82 -1.59
CA LEU A 228 20.59 0.31 -2.43
C LEU A 228 21.41 1.32 -1.62
N VAL A 229 20.99 1.62 -0.40
CA VAL A 229 21.74 2.50 0.51
C VAL A 229 23.03 1.85 0.98
N ALA A 230 23.04 0.54 1.26
CA ALA A 230 24.26 -0.20 1.57
C ALA A 230 25.30 -0.11 0.43
N VAL A 231 24.87 -0.32 -0.82
CA VAL A 231 25.74 -0.18 -2.01
C VAL A 231 26.24 1.26 -2.17
N LEU A 232 25.39 2.26 -1.95
CA LEU A 232 25.76 3.68 -2.02
C LEU A 232 26.80 4.07 -0.94
N LEU A 233 26.63 3.59 0.29
CA LEU A 233 27.57 3.82 1.39
C LEU A 233 28.93 3.15 1.16
N LEU A 234 28.95 1.93 0.62
CA LEU A 234 30.19 1.24 0.22
C LEU A 234 30.89 1.98 -0.93
N ALA A 235 30.15 2.42 -1.96
CA ALA A 235 30.70 3.19 -3.06
C ALA A 235 31.30 4.53 -2.57
N LEU A 236 30.62 5.22 -1.64
CA LEU A 236 31.10 6.48 -1.05
C LEU A 236 32.42 6.29 -0.30
N GLN A 237 32.59 5.19 0.45
CA GLN A 237 33.85 4.86 1.14
C GLN A 237 35.00 4.58 0.18
N VAL A 238 34.74 3.94 -0.97
CA VAL A 238 35.76 3.70 -2.02
C VAL A 238 36.17 5.01 -2.70
N VAL A 239 35.25 5.96 -2.87
CA VAL A 239 35.53 7.28 -3.48
C VAL A 239 36.16 8.27 -2.48
N LEU A 240 35.90 8.15 -1.18
CA LEU A 240 36.44 9.00 -0.12
C LEU A 240 37.39 8.20 0.82
N PRO A 241 38.62 7.87 0.37
CA PRO A 241 39.61 7.20 1.22
C PRO A 241 40.03 8.12 2.37
N GLY A 242 39.49 7.83 3.55
CA GLY A 242 39.56 8.67 4.75
C GLY A 242 38.49 8.31 5.79
N GLY A 243 37.41 7.65 5.35
CA GLY A 243 36.33 7.18 6.23
C GLY A 243 35.25 8.23 6.47
N MET A 244 34.12 7.81 7.04
CA MET A 244 33.07 8.71 7.52
C MET A 244 33.10 8.78 9.05
N PRO A 245 33.20 9.98 9.67
CA PRO A 245 33.18 10.16 11.12
C PRO A 245 31.88 9.77 11.83
#